data_AF-A0A941D5D4-F1
#
_entry.id   AF-A0A941D5D4-F1
#
_cell.length_a   1.000
_cell.length_b   1.000
_cell.length_c   1.000
_cell.angle_alpha   90.00
_cell.angle_beta   90.00
_cell.angle_gamma   90.00
#
_symmetry.space_group_name_H-M   'P 1'
#
loop_
_entity.id
_entity.type
_entity.pdbx_description
1 polymer ?
#
loop_
_entity_poly.entity_id
_entity_poly.type
_entity_poly.pdbx_seq_one_letter_code
_entity_poly.pdbx_strand_id
1 'polypeptide(L)'
;MAAMTGRGRVVAYLALYAALWGAAFAYLFYKQADWTFPLVSLGVFGIALSGVAWALTRKSDPPAVRVRRPVAELTAVLIFMVIYAVGFLGFGMQALKASMPDGQTRDLLILAVKLAVHVVAPALLLLAFGGRVAPLFSTGLDRKGFWSTLIVMGAIFLALLSVVSPSLKQIGDLHAPIQVLAWAAPAAFVWIALEAGLAEEFLFRAVLQTRLAAVLRSETGAVVLGALVFALAHVPGLYLRGAPGDDGYSTDLFQVIAFTIASLSPLALMLGVVWARTRSLLLVVLLHATIDILPFLPEFLTHWAGITPAVH
;
A
#
# COMPACT_ATOMS: atom_id res chain seq x y z
N MET A 1 20.12 -2.93 -31.44
CA MET A 1 20.12 -3.39 -30.03
C MET A 1 19.49 -4.78 -29.96
N ALA A 2 20.24 -5.80 -29.53
CA ALA A 2 19.70 -7.15 -29.37
C ALA A 2 18.63 -7.18 -28.28
N ALA A 3 17.48 -7.83 -28.55
CA ALA A 3 16.41 -7.95 -27.57
C ALA A 3 16.87 -8.87 -26.42
N MET A 4 16.91 -8.34 -25.19
CA MET A 4 17.22 -9.14 -24.00
C MET A 4 16.18 -10.27 -23.82
N THR A 5 16.67 -11.47 -23.49
CA THR A 5 15.84 -12.63 -23.14
C THR A 5 14.98 -12.35 -21.91
N GLY A 6 13.90 -13.12 -21.72
CA GLY A 6 13.00 -12.96 -20.56
C GLY A 6 13.74 -13.02 -19.21
N ARG A 7 14.72 -13.92 -19.07
CA ARG A 7 15.56 -14.04 -17.87
C ARG A 7 16.44 -12.81 -17.66
N GLY A 8 17.04 -12.28 -18.72
CA GLY A 8 17.86 -11.07 -18.64
C GLY A 8 17.08 -9.87 -18.13
N ARG A 9 15.82 -9.70 -18.56
CA ARG A 9 14.95 -8.60 -18.09
C ARG A 9 14.63 -8.71 -16.61
N VAL A 10 14.31 -9.91 -16.12
CA VAL A 10 14.04 -10.14 -14.70
C VAL A 10 15.25 -9.74 -13.85
N VAL A 11 16.45 -10.20 -14.23
CA VAL A 11 17.69 -9.84 -13.52
C VAL A 11 17.92 -8.33 -13.54
N ALA A 12 17.69 -7.66 -14.67
CA ALA A 12 17.86 -6.21 -14.77
C ALA A 12 16.91 -5.43 -13.84
N TYR A 13 15.64 -5.81 -13.74
CA TYR A 13 14.70 -5.13 -12.83
C TYR A 13 15.04 -5.38 -11.36
N LEU A 14 15.44 -6.60 -10.99
CA LEU A 14 15.87 -6.90 -9.63
C LEU A 14 17.16 -6.15 -9.26
N ALA A 15 18.12 -6.07 -10.19
CA ALA A 15 19.35 -5.30 -10.00
C ALA A 15 19.06 -3.80 -9.86
N LEU A 16 18.13 -3.26 -10.67
CA LEU A 16 17.68 -1.88 -10.55
C LEU A 16 17.07 -1.61 -9.18
N TYR A 17 16.16 -2.48 -8.71
CA TYR A 17 15.57 -2.34 -7.38
C TYR A 17 16.64 -2.37 -6.28
N ALA A 18 17.54 -3.36 -6.32
CA ALA A 18 18.62 -3.49 -5.34
C ALA A 18 19.55 -2.28 -5.32
N ALA A 19 19.88 -1.71 -6.49
CA ALA A 19 20.69 -0.51 -6.60
C ALA A 19 19.99 0.71 -5.99
N LEU A 20 18.71 0.94 -6.32
CA LEU A 20 17.95 2.08 -5.80
C LEU A 20 17.68 1.96 -4.29
N TRP A 21 17.28 0.78 -3.83
CA TRP A 21 17.11 0.52 -2.40
C TRP A 21 18.44 0.64 -1.65
N GLY A 22 19.52 0.08 -2.20
CA GLY A 22 20.86 0.15 -1.59
C GLY A 22 21.39 1.58 -1.49
N ALA A 23 21.17 2.40 -2.52
CA ALA A 23 21.53 3.81 -2.50
C ALA A 23 20.71 4.59 -1.45
N ALA A 24 19.40 4.33 -1.36
CA ALA A 24 18.53 4.93 -0.36
C ALA A 24 18.95 4.53 1.08
N PHE A 25 19.18 3.25 1.32
CA PHE A 25 19.68 2.74 2.60
C PHE A 25 21.04 3.35 2.98
N ALA A 26 21.99 3.38 2.05
CA ALA A 26 23.31 3.96 2.29
C ALA A 26 23.22 5.46 2.61
N TYR A 27 22.30 6.18 1.98
CA TYR A 27 22.04 7.59 2.27
C TYR A 27 21.50 7.78 3.69
N LEU A 28 20.51 6.99 4.11
CA LEU A 28 19.96 7.04 5.47
C LEU A 28 21.05 6.74 6.52
N PHE A 29 21.85 5.71 6.27
CA PHE A 29 22.98 5.35 7.12
C PHE A 29 24.01 6.49 7.23
N TYR A 30 24.41 7.08 6.09
CA TYR A 30 25.35 8.20 6.05
C TYR A 30 24.83 9.43 6.79
N LYS A 31 23.53 9.73 6.68
CA LYS A 31 22.86 10.83 7.37
C LYS A 31 22.56 10.55 8.84
N GLN A 32 22.91 9.37 9.36
CA GLN A 32 22.54 8.91 10.70
C GLN A 32 21.03 8.99 10.96
N ALA A 33 20.23 8.87 9.91
CA ALA A 33 18.79 8.72 9.99
C ALA A 33 18.43 7.29 10.43
N ASP A 34 17.16 7.00 10.72
CA ASP A 34 16.75 5.62 10.97
C ASP A 34 16.94 4.76 9.71
N TRP A 35 17.92 3.86 9.78
CA TRP A 35 18.22 2.86 8.75
C TRP A 35 17.87 1.44 9.23
N THR A 36 17.55 1.25 10.51
CA THR A 36 17.28 -0.08 11.07
C THR A 36 15.95 -0.61 10.56
N PHE A 37 14.90 0.21 10.63
CA PHE A 37 13.59 -0.17 10.12
C PHE A 37 13.61 -0.51 8.61
N PRO A 38 14.22 0.30 7.73
CA PRO A 38 14.40 -0.08 6.32
C PRO A 38 15.03 -1.46 6.10
N LEU A 39 16.08 -1.81 6.85
CA LEU A 39 16.75 -3.11 6.72
C LEU A 39 15.81 -4.25 7.11
N VAL A 40 15.08 -4.10 8.21
CA VAL A 40 14.07 -5.07 8.67
C VAL A 40 12.95 -5.17 7.65
N SER A 41 12.47 -4.05 7.12
CA SER A 41 11.41 -4.01 6.10
C SER A 41 11.80 -4.77 4.83
N LEU A 42 13.03 -4.58 4.33
CA LEU A 42 13.53 -5.35 3.18
C LEU A 42 13.60 -6.86 3.50
N GLY A 43 14.19 -7.23 4.64
CA GLY A 43 14.34 -8.64 5.01
C GLY A 43 13.00 -9.35 5.19
N VAL A 44 12.07 -8.70 5.90
CA VAL A 44 10.75 -9.26 6.21
C VAL A 44 9.83 -9.18 5.00
N PHE A 45 9.47 -7.99 4.53
CA PHE A 45 8.48 -7.84 3.47
C PHE A 45 9.06 -8.11 2.08
N GLY A 46 10.22 -7.50 1.78
CA GLY A 46 10.84 -7.60 0.46
C GLY A 46 11.33 -9.00 0.09
N ILE A 47 11.78 -9.80 1.07
CA ILE A 47 12.36 -11.13 0.84
C ILE A 47 11.49 -12.23 1.44
N ALA A 48 11.38 -12.33 2.76
CA ALA A 48 10.77 -13.48 3.42
C ALA A 48 9.28 -13.64 3.07
N LEU A 49 8.48 -12.60 3.31
CA LEU A 49 7.03 -12.63 3.08
C LEU A 49 6.67 -12.58 1.60
N SER A 50 7.49 -11.95 0.75
CA SER A 50 7.37 -12.09 -0.71
C SER A 50 7.57 -13.54 -1.16
N GLY A 51 8.52 -14.27 -0.56
CA GLY A 51 8.75 -15.69 -0.79
C GLY A 51 7.59 -16.58 -0.33
N VAL A 52 7.05 -16.32 0.87
CA VAL A 52 5.86 -17.01 1.39
C VAL A 52 4.64 -16.75 0.49
N ALA A 53 4.38 -15.50 0.14
CA ALA A 53 3.31 -15.12 -0.78
C ALA A 53 3.43 -15.84 -2.13
N TRP A 54 4.64 -15.89 -2.71
CA TRP A 54 4.90 -16.64 -3.94
C TRP A 54 4.61 -18.14 -3.78
N ALA A 55 5.07 -18.75 -2.69
CA ALA A 55 4.89 -20.19 -2.44
C ALA A 55 3.42 -20.56 -2.27
N LEU A 56 2.65 -19.76 -1.52
CA LEU A 56 1.22 -19.99 -1.28
C LEU A 56 0.37 -19.77 -2.55
N THR A 57 0.80 -18.87 -3.44
CA THR A 57 0.10 -18.54 -4.69
C THR A 57 0.65 -19.27 -5.92
N ARG A 58 1.57 -20.24 -5.75
CA ARG A 58 2.21 -20.96 -6.88
C ARG A 58 1.21 -21.69 -7.80
N LYS A 59 0.07 -22.12 -7.24
CA LYS A 59 -1.01 -22.84 -7.94
C LYS A 59 -2.19 -21.95 -8.34
N SER A 60 -2.10 -20.65 -8.11
CA SER A 60 -3.11 -19.69 -8.55
C SER A 60 -3.10 -19.57 -10.08
N ASP A 61 -4.29 -19.43 -10.67
CA ASP A 61 -4.51 -19.23 -12.11
C ASP A 61 -5.07 -17.81 -12.35
N PRO A 62 -4.19 -16.77 -12.40
CA PRO A 62 -4.64 -15.40 -12.52
C PRO A 62 -5.20 -15.12 -13.93
N PRO A 63 -6.41 -14.55 -14.06
CA PRO A 63 -6.94 -14.18 -15.36
C PRO A 63 -6.09 -13.10 -16.03
N ALA A 64 -6.01 -13.16 -17.36
CA ALA A 64 -5.39 -12.11 -18.14
C ALA A 64 -6.23 -10.83 -18.08
N VAL A 65 -5.61 -9.71 -17.68
CA VAL A 65 -6.23 -8.39 -17.76
C VAL A 65 -5.74 -7.70 -19.04
N ARG A 66 -6.66 -7.51 -19.99
CA ARG A 66 -6.33 -6.87 -21.27
C ARG A 66 -6.25 -5.36 -21.12
N VAL A 67 -5.08 -4.80 -21.41
CA VAL A 67 -4.85 -3.35 -21.53
C VAL A 67 -4.91 -2.97 -23.01
N ARG A 68 -5.84 -2.09 -23.40
CA ARG A 68 -6.13 -1.83 -24.82
C ARG A 68 -5.11 -0.89 -25.44
N ARG A 69 -4.72 0.15 -24.71
CA ARG A 69 -3.73 1.15 -25.14
C ARG A 69 -2.63 1.29 -24.08
N PRO A 70 -1.73 0.31 -23.95
CA PRO A 70 -0.83 0.21 -22.79
C PRO A 70 -0.03 1.48 -22.49
N VAL A 71 0.59 2.09 -23.51
CA VAL A 71 1.40 3.30 -23.33
C VAL A 71 0.52 4.49 -22.95
N ALA A 72 -0.56 4.75 -23.69
CA ALA A 72 -1.43 5.89 -23.42
C ALA A 72 -2.13 5.79 -22.04
N GLU A 73 -2.65 4.61 -21.68
CA GLU A 73 -3.24 4.36 -20.37
C GLU A 73 -2.20 4.55 -19.26
N LEU A 74 -0.99 4.01 -19.41
CA LEU A 74 0.07 4.17 -18.41
C LEU A 74 0.48 5.64 -18.25
N THR A 75 0.69 6.36 -19.35
CA THR A 75 1.04 7.79 -19.32
C THR A 75 -0.03 8.60 -18.61
N ALA A 76 -1.30 8.36 -18.92
CA ALA A 76 -2.41 9.04 -18.26
C ALA A 76 -2.47 8.73 -16.76
N VAL A 77 -2.27 7.46 -16.37
CA VAL A 77 -2.20 7.06 -14.96
C VAL A 77 -1.03 7.72 -14.24
N LEU A 78 0.16 7.77 -14.85
CA LEU A 78 1.33 8.43 -14.23
C LEU A 78 1.12 9.93 -14.06
N ILE A 79 0.53 10.62 -15.05
CA ILE A 79 0.16 12.04 -14.92
C ILE A 79 -0.84 12.22 -13.78
N PHE A 80 -1.89 11.40 -13.75
CA PHE A 80 -2.87 11.40 -12.67
C PHE A 80 -2.18 11.20 -11.31
N MET A 81 -1.22 10.28 -11.20
CA MET A 81 -0.49 10.00 -9.97
C MET A 81 0.38 11.16 -9.51
N VAL A 82 1.01 11.91 -10.41
CA VAL A 82 1.76 13.13 -10.05
C VAL A 82 0.82 14.19 -9.48
N ILE A 83 -0.32 14.43 -10.15
CA ILE A 83 -1.35 15.37 -9.69
C ILE A 83 -1.91 14.92 -8.33
N TYR A 84 -2.19 13.65 -8.19
CA TYR A 84 -2.67 13.02 -6.96
C TYR A 84 -1.65 13.16 -5.81
N ALA A 85 -0.39 12.77 -6.02
CA ALA A 85 0.62 12.78 -4.97
C ALA A 85 0.90 14.20 -4.48
N VAL A 86 1.07 15.16 -5.39
CA VAL A 86 1.37 16.55 -5.00
C VAL A 86 0.10 17.28 -4.53
N GLY A 87 -0.95 17.26 -5.35
CA GLY A 87 -2.17 18.02 -5.10
C GLY A 87 -3.03 17.43 -3.99
N PHE A 88 -3.34 16.13 -4.07
CA PHE A 88 -4.25 15.48 -3.11
C PHE A 88 -3.54 15.05 -1.82
N LEU A 89 -2.45 14.27 -1.90
CA LEU A 89 -1.74 13.82 -0.69
C LEU A 89 -0.95 14.94 -0.01
N GLY A 90 -0.34 15.84 -0.77
CA GLY A 90 0.41 16.97 -0.24
C GLY A 90 -0.49 18.01 0.45
N PHE A 91 -1.46 18.58 -0.29
CA PHE A 91 -2.27 19.71 0.19
C PHE A 91 -3.74 19.35 0.47
N GLY A 92 -4.37 18.61 -0.45
CA GLY A 92 -5.81 18.36 -0.43
C GLY A 92 -6.28 17.63 0.82
N MET A 93 -5.54 16.63 1.28
CA MET A 93 -5.86 15.89 2.51
C MET A 93 -5.75 16.75 3.76
N GLN A 94 -4.81 17.68 3.84
CA GLN A 94 -4.71 18.59 4.99
C GLN A 94 -5.87 19.59 4.98
N ALA A 95 -6.18 20.16 3.81
CA ALA A 95 -7.31 21.07 3.67
C ALA A 95 -8.64 20.38 4.03
N LEU A 96 -8.82 19.13 3.60
CA LEU A 96 -9.98 18.32 3.94
C LEU A 96 -10.08 18.08 5.45
N LYS A 97 -8.97 17.67 6.08
CA LYS A 97 -8.88 17.46 7.53
C LYS A 97 -9.17 18.75 8.31
N ALA A 98 -8.65 19.89 7.87
CA ALA A 98 -8.87 21.19 8.52
C ALA A 98 -10.31 21.72 8.36
N SER A 99 -11.07 21.23 7.37
CA SER A 99 -12.43 21.69 7.12
C SER A 99 -13.47 21.16 8.12
N MET A 100 -13.12 20.14 8.92
CA MET A 100 -14.03 19.51 9.88
C MET A 100 -13.29 19.10 11.16
N PRO A 101 -13.94 19.17 12.34
CA PRO A 101 -13.41 18.59 13.57
C PRO A 101 -13.17 17.08 13.43
N ASP A 102 -12.27 16.54 14.27
CA ASP A 102 -12.04 15.09 14.34
C ASP A 102 -13.32 14.34 14.77
N GLY A 103 -13.47 13.11 14.28
CA GLY A 103 -14.62 12.25 14.57
C GLY A 103 -15.29 11.68 13.31
N GLN A 104 -16.43 11.03 13.51
CA GLN A 104 -17.10 10.17 12.52
C GLN A 104 -17.41 10.89 11.20
N THR A 105 -17.88 12.14 11.25
CA THR A 105 -18.22 12.91 10.04
C THR A 105 -17.00 13.16 9.17
N ARG A 106 -15.87 13.50 9.80
CA ARG A 106 -14.61 13.71 9.08
C ARG A 106 -14.07 12.40 8.52
N ASP A 107 -14.15 11.31 9.26
CA ASP A 107 -13.74 9.98 8.79
C ASP A 107 -14.54 9.56 7.55
N LEU A 108 -15.87 9.70 7.58
CA LEU A 108 -16.75 9.41 6.45
C LEU A 108 -16.42 10.26 5.22
N LEU A 109 -16.15 11.56 5.41
CA LEU A 109 -15.76 12.45 4.33
C LEU A 109 -14.42 12.04 3.73
N ILE A 110 -13.42 11.73 4.56
CA ILE A 110 -12.11 11.27 4.11
C ILE A 110 -12.24 9.97 3.32
N LEU A 111 -13.00 8.99 3.83
CA LEU A 111 -13.27 7.74 3.14
C LEU A 111 -13.93 7.98 1.77
N ALA A 112 -14.98 8.79 1.72
CA ALA A 112 -15.71 9.08 0.48
C ALA A 112 -14.78 9.75 -0.56
N VAL A 113 -13.99 10.74 -0.14
CA VAL A 113 -13.06 11.42 -1.03
C VAL A 113 -11.92 10.50 -1.47
N LYS A 114 -11.36 9.67 -0.56
CA LYS A 114 -10.34 8.68 -0.92
C LYS A 114 -10.88 7.69 -1.94
N LEU A 115 -12.07 7.13 -1.76
CA LEU A 115 -12.68 6.22 -2.73
C LEU A 115 -12.94 6.91 -4.08
N ALA A 116 -13.40 8.16 -4.06
CA ALA A 116 -13.61 8.94 -5.27
C ALA A 116 -12.29 9.15 -6.05
N VAL A 117 -11.22 9.54 -5.35
CA VAL A 117 -9.93 9.84 -5.96
C VAL A 117 -9.17 8.58 -6.36
N HIS A 118 -9.22 7.50 -5.57
CA HIS A 118 -8.40 6.33 -5.82
C HIS A 118 -9.09 5.24 -6.62
N VAL A 119 -10.41 5.16 -6.56
CA VAL A 119 -11.19 4.11 -7.23
C VAL A 119 -11.95 4.70 -8.41
N VAL A 120 -12.81 5.67 -8.14
CA VAL A 120 -13.72 6.21 -9.17
C VAL A 120 -12.95 6.96 -10.25
N ALA A 121 -12.09 7.91 -9.89
CA ALA A 121 -11.36 8.71 -10.88
C ALA A 121 -10.43 7.85 -11.79
N PRO A 122 -9.63 6.90 -11.28
CA PRO A 122 -8.86 6.01 -12.14
C PRO A 122 -9.74 5.08 -12.97
N ALA A 123 -10.86 4.60 -12.44
CA ALA A 123 -11.81 3.81 -13.24
C ALA A 123 -12.37 4.62 -14.42
N LEU A 124 -12.81 5.87 -14.17
CA LEU A 124 -13.31 6.79 -15.21
C LEU A 124 -12.23 7.12 -16.23
N LEU A 125 -10.99 7.38 -15.77
CA LEU A 125 -9.85 7.63 -16.64
C LEU A 125 -9.68 6.45 -17.62
N LEU A 126 -9.69 5.22 -17.12
CA LEU A 126 -9.53 4.03 -17.97
C LEU A 126 -10.70 3.82 -18.93
N LEU A 127 -11.93 4.09 -18.50
CA LEU A 127 -13.11 4.05 -19.36
C LEU A 127 -13.00 5.08 -20.50
N ALA A 128 -12.47 6.28 -20.24
CA ALA A 128 -12.23 7.29 -21.26
C ALA A 128 -11.22 6.83 -22.34
N PHE A 129 -10.28 5.94 -22.00
CA PHE A 129 -9.39 5.29 -22.97
C PHE A 129 -9.98 4.03 -23.62
N GLY A 130 -11.25 3.71 -23.35
CA GLY A 130 -11.93 2.52 -23.85
C GLY A 130 -11.47 1.21 -23.21
N GLY A 131 -10.90 1.30 -22.00
CA GLY A 131 -10.53 0.16 -21.16
C GLY A 131 -11.74 -0.49 -20.49
N ARG A 132 -11.54 -1.68 -19.90
CA ARG A 132 -12.57 -2.38 -19.11
C ARG A 132 -12.14 -2.39 -17.64
N VAL A 133 -13.02 -1.91 -16.76
CA VAL A 133 -12.75 -1.85 -15.31
C VAL A 133 -13.21 -3.09 -14.57
N ALA A 134 -14.23 -3.80 -15.05
CA ALA A 134 -14.78 -4.98 -14.37
C ALA A 134 -13.72 -6.05 -14.02
N PRO A 135 -12.76 -6.41 -14.90
CA PRO A 135 -11.72 -7.37 -14.55
C PRO A 135 -10.80 -6.93 -13.40
N LEU A 136 -10.71 -5.62 -13.13
CA LEU A 136 -9.89 -5.05 -12.07
C LEU A 136 -10.51 -5.27 -10.68
N PHE A 137 -11.83 -5.45 -10.60
CA PHE A 137 -12.58 -5.72 -9.37
C PHE A 137 -12.73 -7.23 -9.08
N SER A 138 -11.91 -8.06 -9.72
CA SER A 138 -11.94 -9.49 -9.50
C SER A 138 -11.70 -9.83 -8.03
N THR A 139 -12.63 -10.53 -7.40
CA THR A 139 -12.49 -11.03 -6.01
C THR A 139 -11.51 -12.19 -5.92
N GLY A 140 -11.55 -13.14 -6.87
CA GLY A 140 -10.68 -14.31 -6.87
C GLY A 140 -10.88 -15.28 -5.69
N LEU A 141 -12.03 -15.23 -5.02
CA LEU A 141 -12.39 -16.08 -3.87
C LEU A 141 -12.34 -17.58 -4.19
N ASP A 142 -12.61 -17.92 -5.45
CA ASP A 142 -12.61 -19.27 -6.01
C ASP A 142 -11.21 -19.78 -6.40
N ARG A 143 -10.18 -18.91 -6.35
CA ARG A 143 -8.83 -19.26 -6.79
C ARG A 143 -8.09 -20.11 -5.77
N LYS A 144 -7.35 -21.10 -6.28
CA LYS A 144 -6.44 -21.91 -5.48
C LYS A 144 -5.39 -21.01 -4.83
N GLY A 145 -5.29 -21.13 -3.51
CA GLY A 145 -4.35 -20.35 -2.70
C GLY A 145 -4.95 -19.11 -2.06
N PHE A 146 -6.13 -18.62 -2.46
CA PHE A 146 -6.74 -17.41 -1.89
C PHE A 146 -6.81 -17.47 -0.35
N TRP A 147 -7.51 -18.47 0.18
CA TRP A 147 -7.74 -18.60 1.62
C TRP A 147 -6.47 -18.91 2.40
N SER A 148 -5.61 -19.80 1.88
CA SER A 148 -4.33 -20.10 2.53
C SER A 148 -3.42 -18.88 2.57
N THR A 149 -3.38 -18.08 1.50
CA THR A 149 -2.60 -16.85 1.47
C THR A 149 -3.17 -15.83 2.44
N LEU A 150 -4.48 -15.62 2.45
CA LEU A 150 -5.15 -14.69 3.38
C LEU A 150 -4.88 -15.08 4.84
N ILE A 151 -5.14 -16.33 5.21
CA ILE A 151 -5.03 -16.80 6.60
C ILE A 151 -3.57 -16.79 7.07
N VAL A 152 -2.65 -17.36 6.29
CA VAL A 152 -1.24 -17.49 6.72
C VAL A 152 -0.56 -16.13 6.75
N MET A 153 -0.69 -15.33 5.69
CA MET A 153 -0.05 -14.00 5.67
C MET A 153 -0.72 -13.06 6.68
N GLY A 154 -2.05 -13.06 6.77
CA GLY A 154 -2.78 -12.25 7.75
C GLY A 154 -2.37 -12.58 9.19
N ALA A 155 -2.26 -13.87 9.53
CA ALA A 155 -1.77 -14.28 10.85
C ALA A 155 -0.33 -13.82 11.11
N ILE A 156 0.56 -13.93 10.11
CA ILE A 156 1.94 -13.45 10.23
C ILE A 156 1.99 -11.93 10.43
N PHE A 157 1.20 -11.15 9.69
CA PHE A 157 1.16 -9.69 9.84
C PHE A 157 0.67 -9.28 11.23
N LEU A 158 -0.43 -9.87 11.69
CA LEU A 158 -0.97 -9.59 13.02
C LEU A 158 0.03 -9.95 14.12
N ALA A 159 0.72 -11.10 14.00
CA ALA A 159 1.75 -11.51 14.94
C ALA A 159 2.95 -10.55 14.93
N LEU A 160 3.42 -10.14 13.74
CA LEU A 160 4.53 -9.20 13.59
C LEU A 160 4.19 -7.84 14.20
N LEU A 161 3.02 -7.30 13.87
CA LEU A 161 2.56 -6.00 14.38
C LEU A 161 2.31 -6.01 15.88
N SER A 162 1.89 -7.15 16.42
CA SER A 162 1.75 -7.33 17.88
C SER A 162 3.07 -7.20 18.63
N VAL A 163 4.21 -7.37 17.94
CA VAL A 163 5.56 -7.36 18.55
C VAL A 163 6.34 -6.09 18.19
N VAL A 164 6.23 -5.64 16.94
CA VAL A 164 7.09 -4.56 16.40
C VAL A 164 6.42 -3.19 16.51
N SER A 165 5.09 -3.13 16.54
CA SER A 165 4.34 -1.87 16.62
C SER A 165 3.95 -1.53 18.06
N PRO A 166 3.91 -0.24 18.45
CA PRO A 166 3.33 0.18 19.74
C PRO A 166 1.80 0.00 19.80
N SER A 167 1.14 -0.43 18.72
CA SER A 167 -0.32 -0.49 18.61
C SER A 167 -1.01 -1.22 19.76
N LEU A 168 -0.54 -2.40 20.17
CA LEU A 168 -1.21 -3.13 21.26
C LEU A 168 -1.12 -2.39 22.60
N LYS A 169 -0.02 -1.68 22.85
CA LYS A 169 0.12 -0.82 24.02
C LYS A 169 -0.87 0.34 23.94
N GLN A 170 -0.93 1.04 22.81
CA GLN A 170 -1.87 2.14 22.59
C GLN A 170 -3.34 1.70 22.73
N ILE A 171 -3.70 0.52 22.23
CA ILE A 171 -5.03 -0.08 22.43
C ILE A 171 -5.26 -0.38 23.91
N GLY A 172 -4.26 -0.92 24.61
CA GLY A 172 -4.32 -1.21 26.04
C GLY A 172 -4.51 0.05 26.90
N ASP A 173 -3.82 1.14 26.58
CA ASP A 173 -3.87 2.41 27.30
C ASP A 173 -5.27 3.07 27.23
N LEU A 174 -6.09 2.71 26.23
CA LEU A 174 -7.49 3.14 26.12
C LEU A 174 -8.44 2.42 27.10
N HIS A 175 -8.01 1.29 27.68
CA HIS A 175 -8.82 0.49 28.61
C HIS A 175 -10.24 0.16 28.09
N ALA A 176 -10.37 -0.04 26.77
CA ALA A 176 -11.65 -0.30 26.15
C ALA A 176 -12.27 -1.63 26.66
N PRO A 177 -13.55 -1.65 27.07
CA PRO A 177 -14.20 -2.89 27.49
C PRO A 177 -14.18 -3.95 26.38
N ILE A 178 -14.07 -5.22 26.74
CA ILE A 178 -14.03 -6.33 25.77
C ILE A 178 -15.27 -6.36 24.86
N GLN A 179 -16.42 -5.92 25.36
CA GLN A 179 -17.66 -5.81 24.59
C GLN A 179 -17.54 -4.76 23.48
N VAL A 180 -16.82 -3.66 23.72
CA VAL A 180 -16.53 -2.64 22.72
C VAL A 180 -15.56 -3.18 21.69
N LEU A 181 -14.47 -3.82 22.13
CA LEU A 181 -13.47 -4.41 21.24
C LEU A 181 -14.07 -5.49 20.31
N ALA A 182 -15.03 -6.28 20.81
CA ALA A 182 -15.66 -7.37 20.06
C ALA A 182 -16.36 -6.90 18.78
N TRP A 183 -16.94 -5.69 18.76
CA TRP A 183 -17.52 -5.11 17.54
C TRP A 183 -16.58 -4.10 16.86
N ALA A 184 -15.80 -3.34 17.63
CA ALA A 184 -14.97 -2.27 17.09
C ALA A 184 -13.81 -2.82 16.25
N ALA A 185 -13.17 -3.92 16.66
CA ALA A 185 -12.09 -4.53 15.90
C ALA A 185 -12.55 -5.02 14.49
N PRO A 186 -13.63 -5.82 14.34
CA PRO A 186 -14.10 -6.19 13.01
C PRO A 186 -14.64 -5.00 12.20
N ALA A 187 -15.30 -4.02 12.84
CA ALA A 187 -15.76 -2.82 12.15
C ALA A 187 -14.59 -1.96 11.63
N ALA A 188 -13.55 -1.76 12.45
CA ALA A 188 -12.33 -1.07 12.06
C ALA A 188 -11.60 -1.82 10.93
N PHE A 189 -11.62 -3.16 10.93
CA PHE A 189 -11.04 -3.95 9.85
C PHE A 189 -11.76 -3.73 8.52
N VAL A 190 -13.09 -3.73 8.53
CA VAL A 190 -13.89 -3.41 7.34
C VAL A 190 -13.62 -1.97 6.89
N TRP A 191 -13.54 -1.04 7.83
CA TRP A 191 -13.27 0.36 7.55
C TRP A 191 -11.91 0.54 6.86
N ILE A 192 -10.83 0.03 7.45
CA ILE A 192 -9.48 0.21 6.90
C ILE A 192 -9.28 -0.58 5.60
N ALA A 193 -10.00 -1.70 5.42
CA ALA A 193 -10.07 -2.39 4.14
C ALA A 193 -10.68 -1.53 3.04
N LEU A 194 -11.61 -0.63 3.34
CA LEU A 194 -12.15 0.32 2.36
C LEU A 194 -11.24 1.53 2.20
N GLU A 195 -10.80 2.12 3.32
CA GLU A 195 -10.10 3.40 3.33
C GLU A 195 -8.68 3.33 2.79
N ALA A 196 -7.90 2.34 3.21
CA ALA A 196 -6.52 2.13 2.78
C ALA A 196 -6.45 0.98 1.77
N GLY A 197 -6.95 -0.19 2.13
CA GLY A 197 -6.86 -1.39 1.30
C GLY A 197 -7.43 -1.20 -0.11
N LEU A 198 -8.73 -0.91 -0.24
CA LEU A 198 -9.40 -0.77 -1.53
C LEU A 198 -8.92 0.45 -2.29
N ALA A 199 -8.79 1.59 -1.61
CA ALA A 199 -8.33 2.82 -2.23
C ALA A 199 -6.94 2.61 -2.86
N GLU A 200 -5.96 2.20 -2.07
CA GLU A 200 -4.58 2.11 -2.56
C GLU A 200 -4.38 0.91 -3.48
N GLU A 201 -4.86 -0.28 -3.12
CA GLU A 201 -4.57 -1.47 -3.93
C GLU A 201 -5.30 -1.43 -5.29
N PHE A 202 -6.46 -0.76 -5.39
CA PHE A 202 -7.06 -0.53 -6.70
C PHE A 202 -6.18 0.36 -7.57
N LEU A 203 -5.73 1.50 -7.07
CA LEU A 203 -4.89 2.43 -7.84
C LEU A 203 -3.52 1.82 -8.19
N PHE A 204 -2.82 1.27 -7.22
CA PHE A 204 -1.43 0.85 -7.41
C PHE A 204 -1.29 -0.55 -8.01
N ARG A 205 -2.14 -1.52 -7.61
CA ARG A 205 -2.06 -2.88 -8.16
C ARG A 205 -2.96 -3.05 -9.36
N ALA A 206 -4.26 -2.85 -9.16
CA ALA A 206 -5.21 -3.13 -10.23
C ALA A 206 -5.01 -2.18 -11.41
N VAL A 207 -4.79 -0.90 -11.13
CA VAL A 207 -4.59 0.11 -12.15
C VAL A 207 -3.15 0.17 -12.66
N LEU A 208 -2.22 0.72 -11.87
CA LEU A 208 -0.85 1.02 -12.30
C LEU A 208 -0.06 -0.24 -12.68
N GLN A 209 0.05 -1.23 -11.78
CA GLN A 209 0.90 -2.41 -12.00
C GLN A 209 0.45 -3.20 -13.24
N THR A 210 -0.85 -3.31 -13.50
CA THR A 210 -1.36 -3.98 -14.71
C THR A 210 -0.91 -3.28 -16.00
N ARG A 211 -0.85 -1.94 -16.02
CA ARG A 211 -0.38 -1.18 -17.20
C ARG A 211 1.12 -1.26 -17.35
N LEU A 212 1.86 -1.18 -16.26
CA LEU A 212 3.30 -1.43 -16.26
C LEU A 212 3.61 -2.81 -16.84
N ALA A 213 2.88 -3.85 -16.42
CA ALA A 213 3.08 -5.20 -16.96
C ALA A 213 2.85 -5.26 -18.47
N ALA A 214 1.81 -4.59 -18.97
CA ALA A 214 1.50 -4.52 -20.39
C ALA A 214 2.57 -3.76 -21.21
N VAL A 215 3.07 -2.63 -20.71
CA VAL A 215 4.10 -1.82 -21.40
C VAL A 215 5.47 -2.51 -21.36
N LEU A 216 5.90 -2.97 -20.19
CA LEU A 216 7.21 -3.59 -19.99
C LEU A 216 7.27 -5.02 -20.53
N ARG A 217 6.10 -5.65 -20.75
CA ARG A 217 5.95 -7.07 -21.04
C ARG A 217 6.67 -7.93 -20.00
N SER A 218 6.53 -7.55 -18.73
CA SER A 218 7.19 -8.20 -17.59
C SER A 218 6.42 -7.95 -16.29
N GLU A 219 5.94 -9.02 -15.66
CA GLU A 219 5.33 -8.92 -14.33
C GLU A 219 6.34 -8.49 -13.26
N THR A 220 7.57 -9.01 -13.30
CA THR A 220 8.63 -8.62 -12.36
C THR A 220 8.97 -7.14 -12.49
N GLY A 221 9.10 -6.63 -13.73
CA GLY A 221 9.32 -5.21 -13.96
C GLY A 221 8.16 -4.35 -13.44
N ALA A 222 6.93 -4.82 -13.61
CA ALA A 222 5.75 -4.13 -13.11
C ALA A 222 5.67 -4.09 -11.58
N VAL A 223 5.99 -5.21 -10.91
CA VAL A 223 6.06 -5.29 -9.45
C VAL A 223 7.12 -4.33 -8.92
N VAL A 224 8.34 -4.38 -9.48
CA VAL A 224 9.46 -3.53 -9.06
C VAL A 224 9.16 -2.05 -9.25
N LEU A 225 8.80 -1.64 -10.47
CA LEU A 225 8.53 -0.22 -10.75
C LEU A 225 7.27 0.25 -10.04
N GLY A 226 6.24 -0.58 -9.94
CA GLY A 226 5.02 -0.27 -9.19
C GLY A 226 5.28 -0.04 -7.70
N ALA A 227 6.16 -0.84 -7.08
CA ALA A 227 6.56 -0.68 -5.69
C ALA A 227 7.35 0.63 -5.45
N LEU A 228 8.26 0.97 -6.36
CA LEU A 228 9.01 2.23 -6.28
C LEU A 228 8.10 3.44 -6.47
N VAL A 229 7.17 3.40 -7.43
CA VAL A 229 6.20 4.48 -7.65
C VAL A 229 5.24 4.60 -6.46
N PHE A 230 4.81 3.49 -5.86
CA PHE A 230 4.03 3.50 -4.61
C PHE A 230 4.78 4.24 -3.50
N ALA A 231 6.03 3.85 -3.23
CA ALA A 231 6.85 4.52 -2.23
C ALA A 231 6.99 6.03 -2.49
N LEU A 232 7.34 6.40 -3.72
CA LEU A 232 7.54 7.80 -4.10
C LEU A 232 6.25 8.64 -4.03
N ALA A 233 5.08 8.03 -4.24
CA ALA A 233 3.80 8.73 -4.11
C ALA A 233 3.53 9.22 -2.68
N HIS A 234 4.19 8.65 -1.68
CA HIS A 234 4.07 9.06 -0.28
C HIS A 234 4.99 10.23 0.10
N VAL A 235 6.00 10.54 -0.72
CA VAL A 235 6.99 11.60 -0.42
C VAL A 235 6.32 12.95 -0.17
N PRO A 236 5.39 13.46 -1.01
CA PRO A 236 4.78 14.76 -0.75
C PRO A 236 3.99 14.79 0.57
N GLY A 237 3.29 13.69 0.90
CA GLY A 237 2.53 13.59 2.14
C GLY A 237 3.40 13.60 3.40
N LEU A 238 4.56 12.93 3.36
CA LEU A 238 5.51 12.94 4.49
C LEU A 238 6.31 14.24 4.58
N TYR A 239 6.71 14.80 3.44
CA TYR A 239 7.56 16.00 3.41
C TYR A 239 6.78 17.29 3.69
N LEU A 240 5.57 17.44 3.12
CA LEU A 240 4.79 18.68 3.22
C LEU A 240 3.87 18.72 4.45
N ARG A 241 3.51 17.56 5.01
CA ARG A 241 2.52 17.45 6.09
C ARG A 241 3.02 16.65 7.30
N GLY A 242 4.09 15.87 7.17
CA GLY A 242 4.65 15.15 8.31
C GLY A 242 5.11 16.10 9.42
N ALA A 243 5.09 15.61 10.64
CA ALA A 243 5.51 16.33 11.84
C ALA A 243 6.59 15.55 12.61
N PRO A 244 7.37 16.21 13.50
CA PRO A 244 8.27 15.50 14.40
C PRO A 244 7.52 14.42 15.19
N GLY A 245 8.00 13.17 15.10
CA GLY A 245 7.36 11.99 15.69
C GLY A 245 6.68 11.07 14.68
N ASP A 246 6.42 11.54 13.45
CA ASP A 246 5.97 10.69 12.36
C ASP A 246 7.13 9.90 11.77
N ASP A 247 6.91 8.60 11.52
CA ASP A 247 7.90 7.75 10.87
C ASP A 247 8.27 8.30 9.47
N GLY A 248 9.57 8.51 9.25
CA GLY A 248 10.07 9.01 7.98
C GLY A 248 9.97 10.52 7.77
N TYR A 249 9.51 11.28 8.76
CA TYR A 249 9.57 12.74 8.72
C TYR A 249 11.02 13.23 8.70
N SER A 250 11.30 14.19 7.81
CA SER A 250 12.54 14.96 7.78
C SER A 250 12.34 16.27 7.02
N THR A 251 13.05 17.32 7.43
CA THR A 251 13.15 18.56 6.65
C THR A 251 14.08 18.43 5.44
N ASP A 252 14.84 17.34 5.35
CA ASP A 252 15.65 16.98 4.18
C ASP A 252 14.82 16.11 3.22
N LEU A 253 14.46 16.68 2.06
CA LEU A 253 13.68 15.99 1.04
C LEU A 253 14.32 14.67 0.59
N PHE A 254 15.65 14.61 0.48
CA PHE A 254 16.34 13.40 0.05
C PHE A 254 16.28 12.31 1.11
N GLN A 255 16.26 12.67 2.39
CA GLN A 255 16.04 11.72 3.48
C GLN A 255 14.63 11.13 3.43
N VAL A 256 13.59 11.93 3.13
CA VAL A 256 12.22 11.43 2.96
C VAL A 256 12.10 10.52 1.74
N ILE A 257 12.71 10.88 0.61
CA ILE A 257 12.77 10.02 -0.59
C ILE A 257 13.48 8.70 -0.26
N ALA A 258 14.63 8.76 0.41
CA ALA A 258 15.38 7.58 0.79
C ALA A 258 14.58 6.69 1.75
N PHE A 259 13.94 7.28 2.76
CA PHE A 259 13.09 6.55 3.70
C PHE A 259 11.91 5.87 3.01
N THR A 260 11.16 6.59 2.17
CA THR A 260 10.03 5.99 1.45
C THR A 260 10.46 4.83 0.56
N ILE A 261 11.52 4.99 -0.24
CA ILE A 261 12.06 3.89 -1.04
C ILE A 261 12.48 2.73 -0.14
N ALA A 262 13.26 2.97 0.91
CA ALA A 262 13.87 1.90 1.68
C ALA A 262 12.87 1.18 2.61
N SER A 263 11.86 1.88 3.13
CA SER A 263 10.90 1.39 4.11
C SER A 263 9.58 0.91 3.49
N LEU A 264 8.99 1.65 2.54
CA LEU A 264 7.63 1.39 2.02
C LEU A 264 7.65 0.49 0.79
N SER A 265 8.68 0.62 -0.07
CA SER A 265 8.74 -0.20 -1.30
C SER A 265 8.86 -1.72 -1.04
N PRO A 266 9.51 -2.24 0.01
CA PRO A 266 9.51 -3.67 0.31
C PRO A 266 8.11 -4.24 0.59
N LEU A 267 7.26 -3.48 1.31
CA LEU A 267 5.89 -3.88 1.53
C LEU A 267 5.08 -3.86 0.23
N ALA A 268 5.26 -2.81 -0.57
CA ALA A 268 4.61 -2.68 -1.86
C ALA A 268 5.04 -3.76 -2.87
N LEU A 269 6.31 -4.21 -2.81
CA LEU A 269 6.80 -5.36 -3.57
C LEU A 269 6.01 -6.62 -3.21
N MET A 270 5.85 -6.92 -1.92
CA MET A 270 5.16 -8.10 -1.44
C MET A 270 3.70 -8.13 -1.89
N LEU A 271 2.94 -7.04 -1.71
CA LEU A 271 1.56 -6.94 -2.20
C LEU A 271 1.51 -6.98 -3.74
N GLY A 272 2.52 -6.41 -4.41
CA GLY A 272 2.70 -6.51 -5.85
C GLY A 272 2.89 -7.95 -6.34
N VAL A 273 3.65 -8.78 -5.61
CA VAL A 273 3.80 -10.21 -5.89
C VAL A 273 2.46 -10.91 -5.74
N VAL A 274 1.71 -10.67 -4.66
CA VAL A 274 0.38 -11.26 -4.46
C VAL A 274 -0.54 -10.90 -5.64
N TRP A 275 -0.58 -9.62 -6.05
CA TRP A 275 -1.37 -9.19 -7.21
C TRP A 275 -0.93 -9.85 -8.51
N ALA A 276 0.37 -9.90 -8.81
CA ALA A 276 0.90 -10.51 -10.03
C ALA A 276 0.55 -12.00 -10.15
N ARG A 277 0.46 -12.69 -9.01
CA ARG A 277 0.20 -14.13 -8.93
C ARG A 277 -1.29 -14.49 -8.88
N THR A 278 -2.13 -13.59 -8.40
CA THR A 278 -3.54 -13.89 -8.13
C THR A 278 -4.52 -13.05 -8.92
N ARG A 279 -4.18 -11.81 -9.29
CA ARG A 279 -5.12 -10.80 -9.82
C ARG A 279 -6.41 -10.70 -9.00
N SER A 280 -6.30 -10.92 -7.70
CA SER A 280 -7.41 -10.82 -6.74
C SER A 280 -7.26 -9.49 -6.03
N LEU A 281 -8.19 -8.56 -6.32
CA LEU A 281 -8.20 -7.27 -5.64
C LEU A 281 -8.59 -7.48 -4.17
N LEU A 282 -9.63 -8.29 -3.93
CA LEU A 282 -10.07 -8.59 -2.58
C LEU A 282 -8.93 -9.15 -1.70
N LEU A 283 -8.10 -10.07 -2.21
CA LEU A 283 -7.00 -10.63 -1.43
C LEU A 283 -6.00 -9.56 -1.01
N VAL A 284 -5.54 -8.72 -1.93
CA VAL A 284 -4.58 -7.66 -1.60
C VAL A 284 -5.19 -6.60 -0.69
N VAL A 285 -6.48 -6.28 -0.88
CA VAL A 285 -7.22 -5.35 -0.02
C VAL A 285 -7.29 -5.86 1.42
N LEU A 286 -7.66 -7.13 1.62
CA LEU A 286 -7.76 -7.71 2.96
C LEU A 286 -6.39 -7.86 3.62
N LEU A 287 -5.36 -8.22 2.85
CA LEU A 287 -3.98 -8.30 3.37
C LEU A 287 -3.43 -6.92 3.73
N HIS A 288 -3.72 -5.89 2.94
CA HIS A 288 -3.38 -4.51 3.29
C HIS A 288 -4.08 -4.12 4.59
N ALA A 289 -5.38 -4.38 4.70
CA ALA A 289 -6.15 -4.10 5.91
C ALA A 289 -5.59 -4.79 7.16
N THR A 290 -5.07 -6.02 7.04
CA THR A 290 -4.42 -6.71 8.18
C THR A 290 -3.14 -6.04 8.65
N ILE A 291 -2.48 -5.24 7.81
CA ILE A 291 -1.28 -4.50 8.16
C ILE A 291 -1.65 -3.23 8.94
N ASP A 292 -2.77 -2.60 8.57
CA ASP A 292 -3.14 -1.29 9.12
C ASP A 292 -4.11 -1.36 10.29
N ILE A 293 -4.76 -2.50 10.52
CA ILE A 293 -5.81 -2.61 11.54
C ILE A 293 -5.32 -2.29 12.96
N LEU A 294 -4.15 -2.79 13.37
CA LEU A 294 -3.65 -2.53 14.73
C LEU A 294 -3.26 -1.07 14.93
N PRO A 295 -2.49 -0.43 14.01
CA PRO A 295 -2.23 1.02 14.08
C PRO A 295 -3.49 1.89 14.05
N PHE A 296 -4.52 1.47 13.31
CA PHE A 296 -5.75 2.24 13.14
C PHE A 296 -6.75 2.11 14.30
N LEU A 297 -6.77 0.98 15.00
CA LEU A 297 -7.79 0.68 16.01
C LEU A 297 -7.91 1.74 17.14
N PRO A 298 -6.83 2.34 17.69
CA PRO A 298 -6.95 3.40 18.69
C PRO A 298 -7.75 4.62 18.22
N GLU A 299 -7.48 5.10 17.00
CA GLU A 299 -8.21 6.22 16.39
C GLU A 299 -9.68 5.84 16.19
N PHE A 300 -9.94 4.64 15.67
CA PHE A 300 -11.29 4.14 15.48
C PHE A 300 -12.08 4.06 16.80
N LEU A 301 -11.48 3.53 17.87
CA LEU A 301 -12.11 3.48 19.20
C LEU A 301 -12.45 4.87 19.73
N THR A 302 -11.57 5.85 19.50
CA THR A 302 -11.79 7.23 19.92
C THR A 302 -12.95 7.86 19.16
N HIS A 303 -12.96 7.77 17.82
CA HIS A 303 -13.95 8.44 16.97
C HIS A 303 -15.32 7.74 16.96
N TRP A 304 -15.32 6.40 16.93
CA TRP A 304 -16.54 5.61 16.69
C TRP A 304 -17.13 5.01 17.97
N ALA A 305 -16.30 4.69 18.96
CA ALA A 305 -16.76 4.14 20.24
C ALA A 305 -16.74 5.16 21.39
N GLY A 306 -16.21 6.37 21.16
CA GLY A 306 -16.12 7.43 22.18
C GLY A 306 -15.17 7.09 23.34
N ILE A 307 -14.20 6.19 23.11
CA ILE A 307 -13.21 5.80 24.12
C ILE A 307 -12.04 6.78 24.08
N THR A 308 -11.89 7.60 25.11
CA THR A 308 -10.75 8.51 25.25
C THR A 308 -9.71 7.96 26.23
N PRO A 309 -8.41 8.26 26.06
CA PRO A 309 -7.39 7.94 27.06
C PRO A 309 -7.78 8.49 28.44
N ALA A 310 -7.49 7.74 29.50
CA ALA A 310 -7.63 8.26 30.85
C ALA A 310 -6.65 9.43 31.05
N VAL A 311 -7.15 10.57 31.53
CA VAL A 311 -6.28 11.68 31.97
C VAL A 311 -5.62 11.23 33.27
N HIS A 312 -4.34 10.87 33.21
CA HIS A 312 -3.52 10.56 34.38
C HIS A 312 -2.88 11.83 34.95
#